data_AF-A0A523PAG6-F1
#
_entry.id   AF-A0A523PAG6-F1
#
_cell.length_a   1.000
_cell.length_b   1.000
_cell.length_c   1.000
_cell.angle_alpha   90.00
_cell.angle_beta   90.00
_cell.angle_gamma   90.00
#
_symmetry.space_group_name_H-M   'P 1'
#
loop_
_entity.id
_entity.type
_entity.pdbx_description
1 polymer ?
#
loop_
_entity_poly.entity_id
_entity_poly.type
_entity_poly.pdbx_seq_one_letter_code
_entity_poly.pdbx_strand_id
1 'polypeptide(L)'
;MNAIHLMDSLIATGQARRGLIVTGEQGFRNTINAYKVLLNSHDRDAFMNVAAGLTLGDAGAALIMGPKIDPDSGFPGNHGGI
;
A
#
# COMPACT_ATOMS: atom_id res chain seq x y z
N MET A 1 -3.31 -4.01 -0.88
CA MET A 1 -4.39 -4.76 -1.54
C MET A 1 -5.67 -4.84 -0.71
N ASN A 2 -5.60 -4.81 0.62
CA ASN A 2 -6.77 -4.91 1.52
C ASN A 2 -7.89 -3.90 1.24
N ALA A 3 -7.57 -2.63 0.97
CA ALA A 3 -8.56 -1.59 0.69
C ALA A 3 -9.35 -1.83 -0.60
N ILE A 4 -8.73 -2.45 -1.61
CA ILE A 4 -9.38 -2.78 -2.90
C ILE A 4 -10.41 -3.88 -2.68
N HIS A 5 -10.05 -4.96 -1.98
CA HIS A 5 -10.99 -6.06 -1.70
C HIS A 5 -12.16 -5.61 -0.82
N LEU A 6 -11.89 -4.77 0.20
CA LEU A 6 -12.96 -4.23 1.04
C LEU A 6 -13.93 -3.37 0.24
N MET A 7 -13.42 -2.50 -0.64
CA MET A 7 -14.26 -1.68 -1.50
C MET A 7 -15.05 -2.52 -2.53
N ASP A 8 -14.44 -3.56 -3.10
CA ASP A 8 -15.12 -4.51 -3.99
C ASP A 8 -16.33 -5.15 -3.30
N SER A 9 -16.15 -5.65 -2.08
CA SER A 9 -17.23 -6.25 -1.29
C SER A 9 -18.33 -5.25 -0.94
N LEU A 10 -17.99 -4.00 -0.58
CA LEU A 10 -18.98 -2.95 -0.32
C LEU A 10 -19.80 -2.60 -1.56
N ILE A 11 -19.16 -2.60 -2.74
CA ILE A 11 -19.85 -2.35 -4.01
C ILE A 11 -20.73 -3.54 -4.39
N ALA A 12 -20.21 -4.77 -4.28
CA ALA A 12 -20.93 -5.99 -4.63
C ALA A 12 -22.17 -6.20 -3.75
N THR A 13 -22.11 -5.82 -2.47
CA THR A 13 -23.23 -5.92 -1.52
C THR A 13 -24.19 -4.72 -1.58
N GLY A 14 -23.98 -3.78 -2.52
CA GLY A 14 -24.81 -2.59 -2.70
C GLY A 14 -24.66 -1.53 -1.59
N GLN A 15 -23.72 -1.70 -0.68
CA GLN A 15 -23.45 -0.77 0.42
C GLN A 15 -22.73 0.50 -0.04
N ALA A 16 -22.02 0.44 -1.18
CA ALA A 16 -21.40 1.58 -1.83
C ALA A 16 -21.60 1.52 -3.35
N ARG A 17 -21.62 2.68 -4.02
CA ARG A 17 -21.65 2.74 -5.50
C ARG A 17 -20.28 3.03 -6.09
N ARG A 18 -19.46 3.81 -5.40
CA ARG A 18 -18.10 4.21 -5.80
C ARG A 18 -17.22 4.36 -4.57
N GLY A 19 -15.93 4.09 -4.72
CA GLY A 19 -14.93 4.27 -3.68
C GLY A 19 -13.74 5.06 -4.18
N LEU A 20 -13.17 5.89 -3.31
CA LEU A 20 -11.86 6.48 -3.50
C LEU A 20 -10.89 5.79 -2.53
N ILE A 21 -9.88 5.15 -3.08
CA ILE A 21 -8.80 4.51 -2.33
C ILE A 21 -7.56 5.37 -2.53
N VAL A 22 -6.93 5.79 -1.44
CA VAL A 22 -5.72 6.61 -1.46
C VAL A 22 -4.67 5.93 -0.59
N THR A 23 -3.43 5.96 -1.06
CA THR A 23 -2.25 5.63 -0.29
C THR A 23 -1.23 6.74 -0.44
N GLY A 24 -0.54 7.04 0.64
CA GLY A 24 0.57 7.98 0.68
C GLY A 24 1.57 7.45 1.69
N GLU A 25 2.82 7.37 1.27
CA GLU A 25 3.95 6.97 2.09
C GLU A 25 4.90 8.16 2.20
N GLN A 26 5.40 8.39 3.41
CA GLN A 26 6.42 9.41 3.69
C GLN A 26 7.59 8.76 4.44
N GLY A 27 8.61 8.37 3.69
CA GLY A 27 9.86 7.79 4.16
C GLY A 27 10.86 8.81 4.73
N PHE A 28 10.69 10.12 4.49
CA PHE A 28 11.66 11.15 4.92
C PHE A 28 12.18 10.99 6.36
N ARG A 29 11.30 10.80 7.35
CA ARG A 29 11.71 10.66 8.76
C ARG A 29 12.51 9.37 8.99
N ASN A 30 12.14 8.29 8.32
CA ASN A 30 12.86 7.02 8.40
C ASN A 30 14.25 7.14 7.77
N THR A 31 14.36 7.82 6.62
CA THR A 31 15.65 8.08 5.96
C THR A 31 16.59 8.90 6.85
N ILE A 32 16.08 9.95 7.50
CA ILE A 32 16.88 10.77 8.43
C ILE A 32 17.37 9.95 9.63
N ASN A 33 16.52 9.09 10.18
CA ASN A 33 16.91 8.24 11.32
C ASN A 33 17.92 7.16 10.90
N ALA A 34 17.72 6.51 9.75
CA ALA A 34 18.66 5.57 9.18
C ALA A 34 20.03 6.22 8.94
N TYR A 35 20.06 7.40 8.35
CA TYR A 35 21.28 8.17 8.15
C TYR A 35 22.04 8.47 9.46
N LYS A 36 21.33 8.88 10.51
CA LYS A 36 21.94 9.15 11.83
C LYS A 36 22.57 7.90 12.44
N VAL A 37 21.91 6.75 12.31
CA VAL A 37 22.44 5.47 12.79
C VAL A 37 23.66 5.06 11.98
N LEU A 38 23.60 5.20 10.65
CA LEU A 38 24.69 4.84 9.74
C LEU A 38 25.96 5.67 9.99
N LEU A 39 25.83 6.96 10.29
CA LEU A 39 26.97 7.84 10.58
C LEU A 39 27.68 7.53 11.89
N ASN A 40 27.00 6.94 12.88
CA ASN A 40 27.51 6.81 14.24
C ASN A 40 27.68 5.35 14.69
N SER A 41 27.12 4.38 13.96
CA SER A 41 27.19 2.96 14.34
C SER A 41 28.49 2.30 13.87
N HIS A 42 29.13 1.59 14.78
CA HIS A 42 30.22 0.64 14.48
C HIS A 42 29.71 -0.82 14.55
N ASP A 43 28.44 -1.00 14.88
CA ASP A 43 27.76 -2.29 14.89
C ASP A 43 27.21 -2.61 13.50
N ARG A 44 27.65 -3.76 12.98
CA ARG A 44 27.28 -4.29 11.68
C ARG A 44 25.81 -4.69 11.63
N ASP A 45 25.25 -5.22 12.71
CA ASP A 45 23.87 -5.68 12.70
C ASP A 45 22.91 -4.49 12.72
N ALA A 46 23.20 -3.48 13.53
CA ALA A 46 22.51 -2.19 13.47
C ALA A 46 22.59 -1.54 12.08
N PHE A 47 23.76 -1.59 11.42
CA PHE A 47 23.95 -1.08 10.05
C PHE A 47 23.05 -1.81 9.04
N MET A 48 23.07 -3.15 9.03
CA MET A 48 22.31 -3.95 8.08
C MET A 48 20.79 -3.75 8.23
N ASN A 49 20.31 -3.57 9.46
CA ASN A 49 18.89 -3.37 9.73
C ASN A 49 18.35 -2.04 9.20
N VAL A 50 19.16 -0.97 9.18
CA VAL A 50 18.72 0.34 8.68
C VAL A 50 18.98 0.54 7.19
N ALA A 51 19.93 -0.18 6.60
CA ALA A 51 20.25 -0.07 5.16
C ALA A 51 19.06 -0.43 4.26
N ALA A 52 18.24 -1.40 4.64
CA ALA A 52 17.01 -1.75 3.92
C ALA A 52 16.00 -0.59 3.91
N GLY A 53 15.98 0.25 4.94
CA GLY A 53 15.10 1.43 4.99
C GLY A 53 15.41 2.49 3.94
N LEU A 54 16.64 2.48 3.36
CA LEU A 54 17.05 3.42 2.32
C LEU A 54 16.53 3.06 0.93
N THR A 55 15.88 1.90 0.76
CA THR A 55 15.20 1.55 -0.49
C THR A 55 13.75 2.05 -0.53
N LEU A 56 13.26 2.66 0.57
CA LEU A 56 11.94 3.27 0.65
C LEU A 56 12.00 4.71 0.15
N GLY A 57 10.97 5.13 -0.57
CA GLY A 57 10.81 6.50 -1.05
C GLY A 57 9.43 7.05 -0.72
N ASP A 58 9.29 8.36 -0.86
CA ASP A 58 8.00 9.03 -0.73
C ASP A 58 7.18 8.76 -1.99
N ALA A 59 5.97 8.21 -1.83
CA ALA A 59 5.10 7.88 -2.95
C ALA A 59 3.63 8.03 -2.57
N GLY A 60 2.82 8.47 -3.51
CA GLY A 60 1.37 8.54 -3.36
C GLY A 60 0.66 7.92 -4.55
N ALA A 61 -0.47 7.28 -4.30
CA ALA A 61 -1.34 6.75 -5.35
C ALA A 61 -2.80 6.87 -4.95
N ALA A 62 -3.67 7.05 -5.94
CA ALA A 62 -5.11 7.10 -5.76
C ALA A 62 -5.82 6.28 -6.84
N LEU A 63 -6.92 5.65 -6.47
CA LEU A 63 -7.75 4.81 -7.33
C LEU A 63 -9.23 5.14 -7.08
N ILE A 64 -9.96 5.43 -8.16
CA ILE A 64 -11.42 5.50 -8.13
C ILE A 64 -11.95 4.14 -8.57
N MET A 65 -12.80 3.54 -7.75
CA MET A 65 -13.41 2.26 -7.99
C MET A 65 -14.93 2.40 -8.12
N GLY A 66 -15.53 1.63 -9.03
CA GLY A 66 -16.96 1.58 -9.28
C GLY A 66 -17.40 0.15 -9.58
N PRO A 67 -18.69 -0.04 -9.90
CA PRO A 67 -19.23 -1.36 -10.21
C PRO A 67 -18.55 -1.95 -11.44
N LYS A 68 -18.38 -3.27 -11.45
CA LYS A 68 -17.92 -3.99 -12.64
C LYS A 68 -18.90 -3.76 -13.80
N ILE A 69 -18.36 -3.53 -14.99
CA ILE A 69 -19.16 -3.37 -16.21
C ILE A 69 -19.46 -4.76 -16.80
N ASP A 70 -18.48 -5.66 -16.70
CA ASP A 70 -18.54 -7.05 -17.17
C ASP A 70 -17.88 -7.98 -16.12
N PRO A 71 -18.29 -9.27 -16.00
CA PRO A 71 -17.66 -10.23 -15.09
C PRO A 71 -16.14 -10.32 -15.20
N ASP A 72 -15.59 -10.18 -16.41
CA ASP A 72 -14.15 -10.28 -16.68
C ASP A 72 -13.41 -8.93 -16.57
N SER A 73 -14.11 -7.88 -16.16
CA SER A 73 -13.56 -6.53 -16.01
C SER A 73 -13.18 -6.17 -14.57
N GLY A 74 -12.15 -5.33 -14.42
CA GLY A 74 -11.71 -4.79 -13.14
C GLY A 74 -10.65 -5.64 -12.43
N PHE A 75 -10.55 -5.51 -11.11
CA PHE A 75 -9.60 -6.29 -10.32
C PHE A 75 -10.14 -7.72 -10.12
N PRO A 76 -9.30 -8.76 -10.28
CA PRO A 76 -9.68 -10.12 -9.95
C PRO A 76 -9.98 -10.19 -8.45
N GLY A 77 -11.25 -10.41 -8.11
CA GLY A 77 -11.70 -10.67 -6.76
C GLY A 77 -11.69 -12.17 -6.51
N ASN A 78 -11.38 -12.59 -5.29
CA ASN A 78 -11.60 -13.96 -4.83
C ASN A 78 -13.10 -14.19 -4.55
N HIS A 79 -13.96 -14.04 -5.56
CA HIS A 79 -15.34 -14.50 -5.48
C HIS A 79 -15.34 -15.98 -5.85
N GLY A 80 -15.01 -16.80 -4.85
CA GLY A 80 -15.14 -18.25 -4.96
C GLY A 80 -16.60 -18.59 -5.26
N GLY A 81 -16.84 -19.08 -6.47
CA GLY A 81 -18.08 -19.78 -6.80
C GLY A 81 -18.14 -21.08 -6.01
N ILE A 82 -19.02 -21.10 -5.01
CA ILE A 82 -19.82 -22.26 -4.61
C ILE A 82 -21.26 -21.78 -4.51
#